data_AF-A0A497AW69-F1
#
_entry.id   AF-A0A497AW69-F1
#
_cell.length_a   1.000
_cell.length_b   1.000
_cell.length_c   1.000
_cell.angle_alpha   90.00
_cell.angle_beta   90.00
_cell.angle_gamma   90.00
#
_symmetry.space_group_name_H-M   'P 1'
#
loop_
_entity.id
_entity.type
_entity.pdbx_description
1 polymer ?
#
loop_
_entity_poly.entity_id
_entity_poly.type
_entity_poly.pdbx_seq_one_letter_code
_entity_poly.pdbx_strand_id
1 'polypeptide(L)'
;MSTKKVLLIVFASNLLLLTGLFGMLYLTRNAYALPPAQPQAAQMAAAGAWDTNLYPQVPSKMMYQGVLRDSSGNPINGAHTLTFTLKTCGTLCWGVWSEVHANVPITDGLFSVVLGETSPLTPGLFTGYTGWDMIWGYYDDTYLAVNVDGEDLTPWSEMVAVPYAFRAEYVNRFPTPHYDSGWYTMTAGSAHIFNHNLGGNTDNYIVDMQFKDEFYGVHQYFYGVDY
;
A
#
# COMPACT_ATOMS: atom_id res chain seq x y z
N MET A 1 34.81 53.71 20.96
CA MET A 1 33.51 53.40 21.59
C MET A 1 32.70 52.60 20.58
N SER A 2 32.17 51.44 20.98
CA SER A 2 31.23 50.54 20.26
C SER A 2 31.73 49.62 19.12
N THR A 3 32.11 48.41 19.53
CA THR A 3 31.74 47.06 19.06
C THR A 3 30.87 46.88 17.79
N LYS A 4 31.25 45.90 16.93
CA LYS A 4 30.41 44.73 16.52
C LYS A 4 31.33 43.52 16.20
N LYS A 5 30.95 42.33 16.72
CA LYS A 5 31.61 41.02 16.53
C LYS A 5 30.93 40.25 15.38
N VAL A 6 31.60 39.24 14.78
CA VAL A 6 31.15 37.82 14.69
C VAL A 6 32.08 36.93 13.82
N LEU A 7 32.48 35.82 14.44
CA LEU A 7 32.88 34.45 14.04
C LEU A 7 33.11 34.04 12.57
N LEU A 8 34.25 33.37 12.32
CA LEU A 8 34.64 32.67 11.08
C LEU A 8 34.81 31.15 11.35
N ILE A 9 34.26 30.30 10.48
CA ILE A 9 34.34 28.82 10.52
C ILE A 9 35.64 28.34 9.86
N VAL A 10 36.31 27.34 10.45
CA VAL A 10 37.45 26.63 9.84
C VAL A 10 37.21 25.13 9.91
N PHE A 11 37.29 24.45 8.76
CA PHE A 11 37.66 23.04 8.68
C PHE A 11 38.72 22.87 7.60
N ALA A 12 39.93 22.54 8.03
CA ALA A 12 41.00 22.13 7.15
C ALA A 12 41.67 20.87 7.71
N SER A 13 41.80 19.87 6.84
CA SER A 13 43.01 19.07 6.61
C SER A 13 42.96 17.58 6.96
N ASN A 14 42.72 16.78 5.92
CA ASN A 14 43.03 15.36 5.78
C ASN A 14 44.53 15.13 5.54
N LEU A 15 45.34 14.86 6.57
CA LEU A 15 46.70 14.34 6.37
C LEU A 15 47.26 13.59 7.60
N LEU A 16 46.54 12.60 8.13
CA LEU A 16 47.06 11.75 9.22
C LEU A 16 46.59 10.29 9.19
N LEU A 17 46.43 9.69 8.00
CA LEU A 17 45.98 8.29 7.87
C LEU A 17 46.90 7.35 7.08
N LEU A 18 47.97 7.85 6.45
CA LEU A 18 48.77 7.01 5.54
C LEU A 18 49.95 6.26 6.19
N THR A 19 50.39 6.65 7.39
CA THR A 19 51.56 6.00 8.06
C THR A 19 51.17 4.87 9.03
N GLY A 20 49.88 4.75 9.40
CA GLY A 20 49.40 3.66 10.25
C GLY A 20 49.15 2.33 9.51
N LEU A 21 49.02 2.36 8.18
CA LEU A 21 48.50 1.24 7.40
C LEU A 21 49.56 0.18 7.01
N PHE A 22 50.85 0.49 7.09
CA PHE A 22 51.92 -0.47 6.72
C PHE A 22 52.47 -1.32 7.88
N GLY A 23 52.17 -0.96 9.14
CA GLY A 23 52.67 -1.70 10.32
C GLY A 23 51.88 -2.99 10.65
N MET A 24 50.65 -3.13 10.14
CA MET A 24 49.76 -4.25 10.50
C MET A 24 49.67 -5.35 9.43
N LEU A 25 50.62 -5.44 8.49
CA LEU A 25 50.60 -6.48 7.45
C LEU A 25 51.53 -7.69 7.73
N TYR A 26 52.11 -7.81 8.92
CA TYR A 26 53.05 -8.90 9.23
C TYR A 26 52.63 -9.90 10.32
N LEU A 27 51.50 -9.71 10.99
CA LEU A 27 51.07 -10.62 12.07
C LEU A 27 49.56 -10.86 12.03
N THR A 28 49.11 -11.73 11.13
CA THR A 28 48.01 -12.71 11.34
C THR A 28 47.65 -13.37 10.01
N ARG A 29 48.38 -14.41 9.61
CA ARG A 29 47.83 -15.41 8.70
C ARG A 29 46.99 -16.39 9.53
N ASN A 30 45.76 -16.65 9.08
CA ASN A 30 44.80 -17.65 9.58
C ASN A 30 43.97 -17.28 10.80
N ALA A 31 43.05 -16.33 10.64
CA ALA A 31 41.80 -16.29 11.40
C ALA A 31 40.65 -16.02 10.44
N TYR A 32 39.94 -17.07 10.03
CA TYR A 32 38.62 -16.89 9.41
C TYR A 32 37.67 -16.52 10.55
N ALA A 33 37.11 -15.32 10.50
CA ALA A 33 36.07 -14.91 11.45
C ALA A 33 34.87 -15.87 11.27
N LEU A 34 34.47 -16.56 12.34
CA LEU A 34 33.16 -17.18 12.39
C LEU A 34 32.11 -16.07 12.25
N PRO A 35 31.01 -16.30 11.50
CA PRO A 35 29.91 -15.34 11.46
C PRO A 35 29.48 -14.97 12.89
N PRO A 36 29.13 -13.70 13.14
CA PRO A 36 28.72 -13.27 14.47
C PRO A 36 27.57 -14.15 14.96
N ALA A 37 27.63 -14.56 16.23
CA ALA A 37 26.56 -15.33 16.85
C ALA A 37 25.22 -14.59 16.60
N GLN A 38 24.26 -15.28 15.98
CA GLN A 38 22.91 -14.76 15.82
C GLN A 38 22.42 -14.37 17.21
N PRO A 39 21.89 -13.14 17.41
CA PRO A 39 21.35 -12.75 18.70
C PRO A 39 20.32 -13.80 19.10
N GLN A 40 20.53 -14.37 20.29
CA GLN A 40 19.61 -15.33 20.89
C GLN A 40 18.22 -14.71 20.81
N ALA A 41 17.28 -15.41 20.16
CA ALA A 41 15.96 -14.89 19.88
C ALA A 41 15.43 -14.23 21.15
N ALA A 42 15.32 -12.90 21.14
CA ALA A 42 14.63 -12.20 22.19
C ALA A 42 13.26 -12.87 22.24
N GLN A 43 12.97 -13.54 23.35
CA GLN A 43 11.68 -14.16 23.60
C GLN A 43 10.66 -13.04 23.38
N MET A 44 10.03 -13.05 22.21
CA MET A 44 9.06 -12.02 21.85
C MET A 44 8.08 -12.00 23.01
N ALA A 45 7.87 -10.82 23.59
CA ALA A 45 6.93 -10.63 24.69
C ALA A 45 5.66 -11.42 24.36
N ALA A 46 5.21 -12.25 25.30
CA ALA A 46 4.05 -13.11 25.12
C ALA A 46 2.94 -12.33 24.40
N ALA A 47 2.42 -12.89 23.31
CA ALA A 47 1.39 -12.31 22.45
C ALA A 47 0.06 -12.12 23.22
N GLY A 48 0.05 -11.21 24.19
CA GLY A 48 -1.00 -11.07 25.21
C GLY A 48 -1.66 -9.70 25.25
N ALA A 49 -1.38 -8.81 24.29
CA ALA A 49 -2.06 -7.51 24.20
C ALA A 49 -2.15 -6.99 22.76
N TRP A 50 -2.39 -7.88 21.80
CA TRP A 50 -2.85 -7.44 20.48
C TRP A 50 -4.36 -7.21 20.60
N ASP A 51 -4.82 -5.98 20.41
CA ASP A 51 -6.25 -5.72 20.23
C ASP A 51 -6.66 -6.37 18.91
N THR A 52 -7.38 -7.49 19.00
CA THR A 52 -7.89 -8.23 17.84
C THR A 52 -8.87 -7.43 17.00
N ASN A 53 -9.31 -6.26 17.50
CA ASN A 53 -10.20 -5.34 16.78
C ASN A 53 -9.44 -4.19 16.12
N LEU A 54 -8.10 -4.11 16.25
CA LEU A 54 -7.29 -3.08 15.62
C LEU A 54 -6.73 -3.59 14.29
N TYR A 55 -7.50 -3.38 13.22
CA TYR A 55 -7.07 -3.68 11.86
C TYR A 55 -6.67 -2.36 11.16
N PRO A 56 -5.55 -2.30 10.43
CA PRO A 56 -5.17 -1.09 9.71
C PRO A 56 -6.22 -0.81 8.63
N GLN A 57 -6.63 0.44 8.50
CA GLN A 57 -7.61 0.88 7.51
C GLN A 57 -6.98 1.89 6.57
N VAL A 58 -7.11 1.66 5.28
CA VAL A 58 -6.77 2.68 4.29
C VAL A 58 -7.86 3.76 4.36
N PRO A 59 -7.52 5.04 4.58
CA PRO A 59 -8.52 6.11 4.54
C PRO A 59 -9.25 6.07 3.21
N SER A 60 -10.58 6.16 3.20
CA SER A 60 -11.41 6.12 1.98
C SER A 60 -11.62 7.51 1.38
N LYS A 61 -10.59 8.37 1.47
CA LYS A 61 -10.64 9.79 1.12
C LYS A 61 -9.34 10.21 0.45
N MET A 62 -9.41 11.17 -0.48
CA MET A 62 -8.23 11.78 -1.10
C MET A 62 -8.39 13.28 -1.28
N MET A 63 -7.26 14.00 -1.26
CA MET A 63 -7.23 15.40 -1.68
C MET A 63 -7.32 15.50 -3.20
N TYR A 64 -8.08 16.47 -3.69
CA TYR A 64 -8.09 16.88 -5.08
C TYR A 64 -7.99 18.40 -5.20
N GLN A 65 -7.18 18.87 -6.14
CA GLN A 65 -6.94 20.29 -6.39
C GLN A 65 -6.89 20.55 -7.89
N GLY A 66 -7.42 21.70 -8.30
CA GLY A 66 -7.41 22.13 -9.68
C GLY A 66 -7.41 23.64 -9.81
N VAL A 67 -7.15 24.12 -11.03
CA VAL A 67 -7.23 25.53 -11.41
C VAL A 67 -8.28 25.67 -12.49
N LEU A 68 -9.32 26.46 -12.23
CA LEU A 68 -10.37 26.78 -13.19
C LEU A 68 -10.07 28.07 -13.94
N ARG A 69 -10.26 28.01 -15.25
CA ARG A 69 -10.12 29.15 -16.16
C ARG A 69 -11.27 29.17 -17.16
N ASP A 70 -11.64 30.36 -17.60
CA ASP A 70 -12.57 30.54 -18.71
C ASP A 70 -11.92 30.23 -20.07
N SER A 71 -12.71 30.31 -21.15
CA SER A 71 -12.23 30.11 -22.52
C SER A 71 -11.21 31.15 -23.00
N SER A 72 -11.11 32.29 -22.30
CA SER A 72 -10.12 33.34 -22.54
C SER A 72 -8.86 33.17 -21.67
N GLY A 73 -8.82 32.14 -20.82
CA GLY A 73 -7.72 31.83 -19.92
C GLY A 73 -7.73 32.59 -18.60
N ASN A 74 -8.75 33.40 -18.30
CA ASN A 74 -8.83 34.13 -17.02
C ASN A 74 -9.23 33.18 -15.90
N PRO A 75 -8.68 33.34 -14.68
CA PRO A 75 -9.08 32.52 -13.54
C PRO A 75 -10.56 32.75 -13.18
N ILE A 76 -11.27 31.67 -12.90
CA ILE A 76 -12.65 31.72 -12.37
C ILE A 76 -12.58 31.81 -10.85
N ASN A 77 -13.34 32.71 -10.25
CA ASN A 77 -13.31 33.00 -8.81
C ASN A 77 -14.71 33.06 -8.23
N GLY A 78 -14.81 32.77 -6.92
CA GLY A 78 -16.08 32.80 -6.19
C GLY A 78 -16.44 31.44 -5.61
N ALA A 79 -17.66 31.33 -5.10
CA ALA A 79 -18.19 30.06 -4.59
C ALA A 79 -18.93 29.34 -5.72
N HIS A 80 -18.48 28.13 -6.05
CA HIS A 80 -19.05 27.32 -7.13
C HIS A 80 -19.47 25.95 -6.62
N THR A 81 -20.44 25.32 -7.28
CA THR A 81 -20.79 23.93 -7.02
C THR A 81 -19.99 23.02 -7.94
N LEU A 82 -19.19 22.13 -7.36
CA LEU A 82 -18.38 21.16 -8.09
C LEU A 82 -18.99 19.77 -7.91
N THR A 83 -19.29 19.09 -9.01
CA THR A 83 -19.68 17.68 -9.01
C THR A 83 -18.56 16.85 -9.60
N PHE A 84 -18.09 15.88 -8.84
CA PHE A 84 -17.07 14.92 -9.26
C PHE A 84 -17.72 13.61 -9.62
N THR A 85 -17.24 12.97 -10.68
CA THR A 85 -17.69 11.65 -11.09
C THR A 85 -16.49 10.81 -11.50
N LEU A 86 -16.30 9.66 -10.86
CA LEU A 86 -15.38 8.65 -11.39
C LEU A 86 -16.08 7.88 -12.48
N LYS A 87 -15.41 7.75 -13.62
CA LYS A 87 -15.87 7.03 -14.79
C LYS A 87 -14.88 5.94 -15.14
N THR A 88 -15.37 4.76 -15.47
CA THR A 88 -14.56 3.69 -16.04
C THR A 88 -14.85 3.63 -17.53
N CYS A 89 -13.79 3.57 -18.33
CA CYS A 89 -13.87 3.65 -19.78
C CYS A 89 -13.09 2.50 -20.42
N GLY A 90 -13.82 1.61 -21.09
CA GLY A 90 -13.29 0.67 -22.06
C GLY A 90 -13.71 1.10 -23.47
N THR A 91 -14.59 0.32 -24.11
CA THR A 91 -15.24 0.73 -25.37
C THR A 91 -16.29 1.83 -25.16
N LEU A 92 -16.93 1.83 -23.99
CA LEU A 92 -17.88 2.84 -23.53
C LEU A 92 -17.43 3.34 -22.17
N CYS A 93 -17.92 4.50 -21.77
CA CYS A 93 -17.67 5.08 -20.46
C CYS A 93 -18.94 5.10 -19.62
N TRP A 94 -18.86 4.69 -18.36
CA TRP A 94 -19.96 4.80 -17.40
C TRP A 94 -19.48 5.37 -16.07
N GLY A 95 -20.36 6.09 -15.37
CA GLY A 95 -20.08 6.62 -14.04
C GLY A 95 -20.23 5.54 -12.97
N VAL A 96 -19.21 5.38 -12.13
CA VAL A 96 -19.17 4.37 -11.06
C VAL A 96 -19.25 4.97 -9.66
N TRP A 97 -18.97 6.26 -9.54
CA TRP A 97 -19.03 6.99 -8.28
C TRP A 97 -19.25 8.48 -8.55
N SER A 98 -19.92 9.19 -7.63
CA SER A 98 -20.10 10.63 -7.72
C SER A 98 -20.19 11.28 -6.34
N GLU A 99 -19.75 12.53 -6.25
CA GLU A 99 -19.85 13.38 -5.07
C GLU A 99 -20.06 14.84 -5.47
N VAL A 100 -20.89 15.56 -4.71
CA VAL A 100 -21.21 16.97 -4.94
C VAL A 100 -20.66 17.81 -3.78
N HIS A 101 -19.85 18.81 -4.11
CA HIS A 101 -19.39 19.84 -3.18
C HIS A 101 -20.03 21.18 -3.53
N ALA A 102 -20.96 21.64 -2.69
CA ALA A 102 -21.59 22.94 -2.84
C ALA A 102 -20.71 24.06 -2.24
N ASN A 103 -20.79 25.25 -2.85
CA ASN A 103 -20.13 26.47 -2.37
C ASN A 103 -18.61 26.34 -2.14
N VAL A 104 -17.90 25.64 -3.03
CA VAL A 104 -16.44 25.51 -2.97
C VAL A 104 -15.83 26.89 -3.27
N PRO A 105 -15.02 27.46 -2.35
CA PRO A 105 -14.37 28.74 -2.58
C PRO A 105 -13.22 28.56 -3.58
N ILE A 106 -13.22 29.37 -4.63
CA ILE A 106 -12.20 29.40 -5.66
C ILE A 106 -11.55 30.78 -5.67
N THR A 107 -10.23 30.80 -5.51
CA THR A 107 -9.43 32.02 -5.45
C THR A 107 -8.27 31.92 -6.42
N ASP A 108 -8.14 32.90 -7.30
CA ASP A 108 -7.24 32.89 -8.46
C ASP A 108 -7.34 31.62 -9.30
N GLY A 109 -8.57 31.11 -9.47
CA GLY A 109 -8.84 29.86 -10.16
C GLY A 109 -8.58 28.60 -9.33
N LEU A 110 -7.84 28.68 -8.22
CA LEU A 110 -7.45 27.52 -7.43
C LEU A 110 -8.57 27.08 -6.48
N PHE A 111 -8.85 25.77 -6.47
CA PHE A 111 -9.70 25.13 -5.47
C PHE A 111 -9.02 23.88 -4.90
N SER A 112 -9.44 23.46 -3.70
CA SER A 112 -9.03 22.19 -3.11
C SER A 112 -10.19 21.58 -2.33
N VAL A 113 -10.41 20.29 -2.51
CA VAL A 113 -11.49 19.52 -1.86
C VAL A 113 -10.95 18.18 -1.37
N VAL A 114 -11.62 17.60 -0.38
CA VAL A 114 -11.43 16.21 0.03
C VAL A 114 -12.55 15.39 -0.60
N LEU A 115 -12.20 14.51 -1.53
CA LEU A 115 -13.12 13.54 -2.10
C LEU A 115 -13.24 12.34 -1.17
N GLY A 116 -14.41 11.73 -1.09
CA GLY A 116 -14.72 10.62 -0.20
C GLY A 116 -15.38 11.02 1.12
N GLU A 117 -15.73 12.29 1.32
CA GLU A 117 -16.34 12.79 2.56
C GLU A 117 -17.78 12.30 2.71
N THR A 118 -18.57 12.47 1.65
CA THR A 118 -20.00 12.07 1.65
C THR A 118 -20.24 10.72 0.99
N SER A 119 -19.38 10.36 0.04
CA SER A 119 -19.42 9.08 -0.68
C SER A 119 -18.05 8.43 -0.63
N PRO A 120 -17.77 7.51 0.33
CA PRO A 120 -16.44 6.94 0.51
C PRO A 120 -15.82 6.36 -0.78
N LEU A 121 -14.54 6.65 -1.00
CA LEU A 121 -13.78 6.06 -2.10
C LEU A 121 -13.37 4.63 -1.72
N THR A 122 -14.05 3.65 -2.29
CA THR A 122 -13.79 2.24 -1.99
C THR A 122 -12.71 1.65 -2.91
N PRO A 123 -11.97 0.63 -2.45
CA PRO A 123 -10.96 -0.04 -3.27
C PRO A 123 -11.49 -0.63 -4.59
N GLY A 124 -12.79 -0.93 -4.66
CA GLY A 124 -13.46 -1.45 -5.85
C GLY A 124 -13.69 -0.42 -6.96
N LEU A 125 -13.49 0.88 -6.69
CA LEU A 125 -13.59 1.93 -7.70
C LEU A 125 -12.32 2.04 -8.57
N PHE A 126 -11.21 1.47 -8.09
CA PHE A 126 -9.89 1.55 -8.72
C PHE A 126 -9.43 0.15 -9.10
N THR A 127 -10.22 -0.54 -9.91
CA THR A 127 -9.98 -1.95 -10.21
C THR A 127 -8.80 -2.17 -11.16
N GLY A 128 -8.58 -1.23 -12.07
CA GLY A 128 -7.58 -1.36 -13.12
C GLY A 128 -7.79 -2.69 -13.84
N TYR A 129 -6.70 -3.39 -14.12
CA TYR A 129 -6.74 -4.76 -14.63
C TYR A 129 -7.23 -5.73 -13.55
N THR A 130 -8.43 -6.30 -13.71
CA THR A 130 -8.85 -7.47 -12.93
C THR A 130 -8.39 -8.76 -13.61
N GLY A 131 -8.30 -9.87 -12.85
CA GLY A 131 -7.91 -11.17 -13.43
C GLY A 131 -8.87 -11.66 -14.52
N TRP A 132 -10.16 -11.27 -14.44
CA TRP A 132 -11.16 -11.54 -15.48
C TRP A 132 -10.97 -10.68 -16.73
N ASP A 133 -10.46 -9.45 -16.56
CA ASP A 133 -10.11 -8.54 -17.66
C ASP A 133 -8.96 -9.07 -18.51
N MET A 134 -8.02 -9.80 -17.92
CA MET A 134 -6.93 -10.44 -18.68
C MET A 134 -7.40 -11.61 -19.56
N ILE A 135 -8.57 -12.20 -19.27
CA ILE A 135 -9.15 -13.30 -20.08
C ILE A 135 -9.86 -12.76 -21.31
N TRP A 136 -10.55 -11.61 -21.18
CA TRP A 136 -11.39 -11.04 -22.24
C TRP A 136 -10.81 -9.78 -22.89
N GLY A 137 -9.68 -9.26 -22.39
CA GLY A 137 -8.97 -8.11 -22.95
C GLY A 137 -9.67 -6.77 -22.74
N TYR A 138 -10.54 -6.65 -21.73
CA TYR A 138 -11.24 -5.41 -21.42
C TYR A 138 -10.46 -4.63 -20.38
N TYR A 139 -9.94 -3.47 -20.73
CA TYR A 139 -9.14 -2.65 -19.82
C TYR A 139 -9.88 -1.36 -19.57
N ASP A 140 -10.42 -1.21 -18.38
CA ASP A 140 -11.13 -0.01 -18.00
C ASP A 140 -10.18 0.97 -17.31
N ASP A 141 -9.84 2.04 -18.02
CA ASP A 141 -9.16 3.17 -17.43
C ASP A 141 -10.15 3.95 -16.58
N THR A 142 -9.70 4.43 -15.42
CA THR A 142 -10.53 5.24 -14.52
C THR A 142 -10.21 6.72 -14.73
N TYR A 143 -11.24 7.52 -14.96
CA TYR A 143 -11.14 8.96 -15.16
C TYR A 143 -11.97 9.70 -14.11
N LEU A 144 -11.52 10.88 -13.71
CA LEU A 144 -12.27 11.83 -12.92
C LEU A 144 -12.83 12.92 -13.84
N ALA A 145 -14.14 12.92 -13.99
CA ALA A 145 -14.90 14.00 -14.62
C ALA A 145 -15.29 15.03 -13.56
N VAL A 146 -15.18 16.31 -13.92
CA VAL A 146 -15.54 17.43 -13.06
C VAL A 146 -16.59 18.26 -13.79
N ASN A 147 -17.69 18.54 -13.11
CA ASN A 147 -18.74 19.44 -13.55
C ASN A 147 -18.76 20.67 -12.64
N VAL A 148 -18.83 21.86 -13.21
CA VAL A 148 -18.85 23.15 -12.50
C VAL A 148 -20.15 23.85 -12.84
N ASP A 149 -21.01 24.07 -11.84
CA ASP A 149 -22.29 24.76 -11.99
C ASP A 149 -23.18 24.23 -13.15
N GLY A 150 -23.10 22.94 -13.46
CA GLY A 150 -23.85 22.29 -14.54
C GLY A 150 -23.07 22.13 -15.85
N GLU A 151 -21.88 22.71 -15.99
CA GLU A 151 -21.02 22.56 -17.16
C GLU A 151 -19.96 21.46 -16.95
N ASP A 152 -19.94 20.45 -17.83
CA ASP A 152 -18.96 19.38 -17.81
C ASP A 152 -17.61 19.86 -18.37
N LEU A 153 -16.55 19.76 -17.57
CA LEU A 153 -15.20 20.04 -18.02
C LEU A 153 -14.64 18.85 -18.82
N THR A 154 -13.99 19.17 -19.94
CA THR A 154 -13.28 18.21 -20.78
C THR A 154 -11.89 18.74 -21.17
N PRO A 155 -10.88 17.87 -21.38
CA PRO A 155 -10.92 16.43 -21.17
C PRO A 155 -10.99 16.03 -19.69
N TRP A 156 -11.44 14.81 -19.39
CA TRP A 156 -11.42 14.27 -18.04
C TRP A 156 -9.98 13.95 -17.59
N SER A 157 -9.74 13.97 -16.28
CA SER A 157 -8.43 13.64 -15.72
C SER A 157 -8.29 12.13 -15.55
N GLU A 158 -7.27 11.51 -16.13
CA GLU A 158 -6.98 10.09 -15.90
C GLU A 158 -6.48 9.87 -14.46
N MET A 159 -7.02 8.86 -13.79
CA MET A 159 -6.54 8.41 -12.49
C MET A 159 -5.37 7.45 -12.68
N VAL A 160 -4.23 7.81 -12.11
CA VAL A 160 -3.00 7.02 -12.18
C VAL A 160 -2.68 6.40 -10.81
N ALA A 161 -1.45 5.92 -10.60
CA ALA A 161 -1.04 5.10 -9.45
C ALA A 161 -1.55 5.51 -8.05
N VAL A 162 -1.72 6.81 -7.76
CA VAL A 162 -2.07 7.30 -6.41
C VAL A 162 -3.45 6.80 -5.95
N PRO A 163 -4.57 7.07 -6.66
CA PRO A 163 -5.86 6.46 -6.30
C PRO A 163 -5.85 4.92 -6.21
N TYR A 164 -5.04 4.21 -6.99
CA TYR A 164 -4.95 2.76 -6.88
C TYR A 164 -4.37 2.26 -5.54
N ALA A 165 -3.76 3.14 -4.73
CA ALA A 165 -3.32 2.81 -3.38
C ALA A 165 -4.47 2.39 -2.44
N PHE A 166 -5.72 2.79 -2.72
CA PHE A 166 -6.88 2.28 -1.97
C PHE A 166 -6.98 0.75 -2.01
N ARG A 167 -6.42 0.10 -3.04
CA ARG A 167 -6.36 -1.36 -3.13
C ARG A 167 -5.48 -2.03 -2.07
N ALA A 168 -4.63 -1.29 -1.36
CA ALA A 168 -3.89 -1.83 -0.23
C ALA A 168 -4.82 -2.40 0.87
N GLU A 169 -6.07 -1.94 0.92
CA GLU A 169 -7.11 -2.50 1.78
C GLU A 169 -7.37 -3.99 1.46
N TYR A 170 -7.29 -4.40 0.18
CA TYR A 170 -7.43 -5.81 -0.20
C TYR A 170 -6.22 -6.65 0.22
N VAL A 171 -5.01 -6.08 0.21
CA VAL A 171 -3.77 -6.77 0.61
C VAL A 171 -3.71 -6.96 2.12
N ASN A 172 -4.46 -6.18 2.89
CA ASN A 172 -4.68 -6.40 4.32
C ASN A 172 -5.50 -7.68 4.61
N ARG A 173 -5.83 -8.47 3.57
CA ARG A 173 -6.58 -9.72 3.66
C ARG A 173 -5.72 -10.97 3.43
N PHE A 174 -4.53 -11.03 4.02
CA PHE A 174 -4.14 -12.26 4.74
C PHE A 174 -4.12 -11.89 6.21
N PRO A 175 -5.28 -11.82 6.89
CA PRO A 175 -5.24 -11.75 8.34
C PRO A 175 -4.41 -12.94 8.82
N THR A 176 -3.67 -12.77 9.91
CA THR A 176 -3.18 -13.90 10.68
C THR A 176 -4.30 -14.94 10.75
N PRO A 177 -4.06 -16.20 10.37
CA PRO A 177 -5.12 -17.16 10.24
C PRO A 177 -5.87 -17.22 11.58
N HIS A 178 -7.21 -17.16 11.55
CA HIS A 178 -8.03 -17.20 12.77
C HIS A 178 -7.79 -18.49 13.57
N TYR A 179 -7.23 -19.51 12.90
CA TYR A 179 -6.71 -20.73 13.49
C TYR A 179 -5.41 -21.13 12.77
N ASP A 180 -4.36 -21.39 13.54
CA ASP A 180 -3.10 -21.98 13.09
C ASP A 180 -2.91 -23.31 13.83
N SER A 181 -2.72 -24.40 13.09
CA SER A 181 -2.44 -25.72 13.69
C SER A 181 -1.03 -25.85 14.25
N GLY A 182 -0.12 -24.96 13.84
CA GLY A 182 1.32 -25.18 13.92
C GLY A 182 1.77 -26.36 13.05
N TRP A 183 3.05 -26.74 13.21
CA TRP A 183 3.60 -27.93 12.56
C TRP A 183 3.17 -29.21 13.29
N TYR A 184 2.56 -30.14 12.56
CA TYR A 184 2.20 -31.46 13.07
C TYR A 184 2.87 -32.56 12.23
N THR A 185 3.52 -33.51 12.89
CA THR A 185 4.14 -34.65 12.20
C THR A 185 3.08 -35.67 11.81
N MET A 186 2.87 -35.86 10.51
CA MET A 186 1.94 -36.84 9.97
C MET A 186 2.59 -38.23 9.87
N THR A 187 1.82 -39.28 10.19
CA THR A 187 2.20 -40.66 9.86
C THR A 187 1.61 -41.03 8.50
N ALA A 188 2.38 -41.67 7.64
CA ALA A 188 1.91 -42.07 6.31
C ALA A 188 0.66 -42.95 6.40
N GLY A 189 -0.36 -42.65 5.59
CA GLY A 189 -1.64 -43.36 5.56
C GLY A 189 -2.56 -43.07 6.76
N SER A 190 -2.21 -42.11 7.63
CA SER A 190 -3.07 -41.68 8.73
C SER A 190 -3.82 -40.39 8.39
N ALA A 191 -5.01 -40.22 8.98
CA ALA A 191 -5.75 -38.97 8.97
C ALA A 191 -5.65 -38.31 10.34
N HIS A 192 -5.55 -36.98 10.36
CA HIS A 192 -5.59 -36.17 11.58
C HIS A 192 -6.64 -35.07 11.43
N ILE A 193 -7.40 -34.82 12.48
CA ILE A 193 -8.48 -33.81 12.49
C ILE A 193 -8.00 -32.59 13.27
N PHE A 194 -7.92 -31.45 12.58
CA PHE A 194 -7.66 -30.16 13.20
C PHE A 194 -8.98 -29.46 13.55
N ASN A 195 -9.31 -29.41 14.84
CA ASN A 195 -10.52 -28.75 15.31
C ASN A 195 -10.24 -27.25 15.55
N HIS A 196 -10.70 -26.40 14.64
CA HIS A 196 -10.52 -24.95 14.73
C HIS A 196 -11.61 -24.25 15.57
N ASN A 197 -12.75 -24.89 15.82
CA ASN A 197 -13.88 -24.37 16.62
C ASN A 197 -14.39 -22.97 16.23
N LEU A 198 -14.09 -22.51 15.02
CA LEU A 198 -14.46 -21.15 14.55
C LEU A 198 -15.97 -21.02 14.28
N GLY A 199 -16.65 -22.13 14.00
CA GLY A 199 -18.07 -22.15 13.65
C GLY A 199 -18.39 -21.43 12.32
N GLY A 200 -19.63 -21.56 11.85
CA GLY A 200 -20.09 -20.94 10.58
C GLY A 200 -20.21 -21.93 9.42
N ASN A 201 -20.54 -21.40 8.23
CA ASN A 201 -20.64 -22.20 7.01
C ASN A 201 -19.24 -22.51 6.47
N THR A 202 -18.97 -23.80 6.21
CA THR A 202 -17.69 -24.31 5.70
C THR A 202 -17.30 -23.72 4.35
N ASP A 203 -18.28 -23.33 3.52
CA ASP A 203 -18.03 -22.76 2.18
C ASP A 203 -17.39 -21.36 2.24
N ASN A 204 -17.39 -20.73 3.42
CA ASN A 204 -16.81 -19.40 3.62
C ASN A 204 -15.38 -19.44 4.17
N TYR A 205 -14.82 -20.63 4.42
CA TYR A 205 -13.45 -20.74 4.90
C TYR A 205 -12.45 -20.66 3.76
N ILE A 206 -11.35 -19.95 4.03
CA ILE A 206 -10.13 -20.02 3.23
C ILE A 206 -9.15 -20.87 4.03
N VAL A 207 -8.65 -21.94 3.41
CA VAL A 207 -7.67 -22.84 4.02
C VAL A 207 -6.38 -22.74 3.22
N ASP A 208 -5.30 -22.44 3.93
CA ASP A 208 -3.95 -22.63 3.43
C ASP A 208 -3.38 -23.92 4.02
N MET A 209 -2.76 -24.75 3.17
CA MET A 209 -2.14 -26.00 3.59
C MET A 209 -0.68 -26.01 3.15
N GLN A 210 0.20 -26.24 4.12
CA GLN A 210 1.64 -26.25 3.92
C GLN A 210 2.24 -27.55 4.45
N PHE A 211 3.18 -28.11 3.71
CA PHE A 211 3.94 -29.30 4.11
C PHE A 211 5.37 -28.92 4.41
N LYS A 212 6.04 -29.72 5.25
CA LYS A 212 7.44 -29.53 5.55
C LYS A 212 8.18 -30.86 5.67
N ASP A 213 9.30 -30.97 4.96
CA ASP A 213 10.21 -32.11 5.04
C ASP A 213 11.69 -31.67 5.03
N GLU A 214 12.61 -32.61 5.23
CA GLU A 214 14.05 -32.35 5.32
C GLU A 214 14.71 -32.03 3.97
N PHE A 215 14.15 -32.53 2.87
CA PHE A 215 14.67 -32.39 1.52
C PHE A 215 14.15 -31.13 0.82
N TYR A 216 12.84 -30.87 0.83
CA TYR A 216 12.25 -29.70 0.15
C TYR A 216 11.98 -28.50 1.07
N GLY A 217 12.17 -28.63 2.39
CA GLY A 217 11.83 -27.56 3.32
C GLY A 217 10.32 -27.37 3.39
N VAL A 218 9.82 -26.13 3.37
CA VAL A 218 8.37 -25.85 3.30
C VAL A 218 7.91 -25.90 1.84
N HIS A 219 6.93 -26.75 1.52
CA HIS A 219 6.50 -27.01 0.15
C HIS A 219 5.00 -27.30 0.05
N GLN A 220 4.49 -27.29 -1.20
CA GLN A 220 3.17 -27.82 -1.59
C GLN A 220 3.26 -28.96 -2.62
N TYR A 221 4.46 -29.54 -2.76
CA TYR A 221 4.70 -30.67 -3.66
C TYR A 221 3.72 -31.83 -3.39
N PHE A 222 3.11 -32.36 -4.46
CA PHE A 222 2.04 -33.37 -4.44
C PHE A 222 0.74 -32.99 -3.68
N TYR A 223 0.47 -31.71 -3.48
CA TYR A 223 -0.85 -31.29 -3.00
C TYR A 223 -1.94 -31.61 -4.02
N GLY A 224 -2.97 -32.36 -3.61
CA GLY A 224 -4.16 -32.64 -4.42
C GLY A 224 -3.99 -33.65 -5.55
N VAL A 225 -2.91 -34.43 -5.57
CA VAL A 225 -2.80 -35.58 -6.48
C VAL A 225 -3.41 -36.83 -5.86
N ASP A 226 -4.33 -37.45 -6.59
CA ASP A 226 -4.81 -38.80 -6.31
C ASP A 226 -3.80 -39.82 -6.86
N TYR A 227 -3.43 -40.80 -6.03
CA TYR A 227 -2.63 -41.97 -6.42
C TYR A 227 -3.46 -43.24 -6.34
#